data_AF-I2NHY6-F1
#
_entry.id   AF-I2NHY6-F1
#
_cell.length_a   1.000
_cell.length_b   1.000
_cell.length_c   1.000
_cell.angle_alpha   90.00
_cell.angle_beta   90.00
_cell.angle_gamma   90.00
#
_symmetry.space_group_name_H-M   'P 1'
#
loop_
_entity.id
_entity.type
_entity.pdbx_description
1 polymer ?
#
loop_
_entity_poly.entity_id
_entity_poly.type
_entity_poly.pdbx_seq_one_letter_code
_entity_poly.pdbx_strand_id
1 'polypeptide(L)'
;MNMHKNTRLTPHHRQAIWLAYTQGKESVTSLARRYQVSRVTIYRALKAARAKLLKPQTSTNNRFKQAKYGMKRLVKVERSIQEKLKKQAKRYNKSYPGELVHLDTKRLPLLKGQKATDKRD
;
A
#
# COMPACT_ATOMS: atom_id res chain seq x y z
N MET A 1 0.77 6.70 -20.43
CA MET A 1 0.92 7.62 -19.27
C MET A 1 0.23 6.99 -18.07
N ASN A 2 0.96 6.60 -17.01
CA ASN A 2 0.33 5.98 -15.84
C ASN A 2 -0.38 7.05 -15.00
N MET A 3 -1.70 7.13 -15.11
CA MET A 3 -2.54 8.05 -14.35
C MET A 3 -3.53 7.27 -13.51
N HIS A 4 -3.71 7.72 -12.27
CA HIS A 4 -4.73 7.16 -11.40
C HIS A 4 -6.13 7.55 -11.91
N LYS A 5 -7.10 6.63 -11.85
CA LYS A 5 -8.49 6.84 -12.32
C LYS A 5 -9.16 8.11 -11.77
N ASN A 6 -8.81 8.52 -10.55
CA ASN A 6 -9.37 9.72 -9.90
C ASN A 6 -8.60 11.02 -10.22
N THR A 7 -7.72 11.02 -11.22
CA THR A 7 -6.92 12.21 -11.58
C THR A 7 -7.78 13.22 -12.34
N ARG A 8 -8.28 14.25 -11.65
CA ARG A 8 -9.12 15.30 -12.26
C ARG A 8 -8.39 16.22 -13.25
N LEU A 9 -7.08 16.44 -13.06
CA LEU A 9 -6.26 17.28 -13.95
C LEU A 9 -5.16 16.45 -14.59
N THR A 10 -5.33 16.16 -15.88
CA THR A 10 -4.32 15.54 -16.73
C THR A 10 -3.18 16.52 -17.02
N PRO A 11 -1.99 16.04 -17.43
CA PRO A 11 -0.90 16.90 -17.90
C PRO A 11 -1.29 17.88 -19.01
N HIS A 12 -2.14 17.44 -19.95
CA HIS A 12 -2.68 18.31 -21.00
C HIS A 12 -3.56 19.43 -20.42
N HIS A 13 -4.42 19.11 -19.45
CA HIS A 13 -5.20 20.15 -18.77
C HIS A 13 -4.29 21.15 -18.05
N ARG A 14 -3.19 20.71 -17.44
CA ARG A 14 -2.23 21.62 -16.77
C ARG A 14 -1.53 22.54 -17.76
N GLN A 15 -1.19 22.05 -18.94
CA GLN A 15 -0.66 22.87 -20.04
C GLN A 15 -1.68 23.90 -20.51
N ALA A 16 -2.92 23.48 -20.76
CA ALA A 16 -4.00 24.37 -21.17
C ALA A 16 -4.30 25.45 -20.09
N ILE A 17 -4.31 25.08 -18.81
CA ILE A 17 -4.43 26.02 -17.68
C ILE A 17 -3.28 27.04 -17.69
N TRP A 18 -2.06 26.60 -17.93
CA TRP A 18 -0.89 27.48 -17.98
C TRP A 18 -1.00 28.49 -19.13
N LEU A 19 -1.34 28.04 -20.33
CA LEU A 19 -1.53 28.91 -21.51
C LEU A 19 -2.69 29.89 -21.28
N ALA A 20 -3.83 29.41 -20.80
CA ALA A 20 -4.99 30.26 -20.51
C ALA A 20 -4.70 31.32 -19.43
N TYR A 21 -3.89 30.99 -18.41
CA TYR A 21 -3.49 31.93 -17.37
C TYR A 21 -2.46 32.96 -17.87
N THR A 22 -1.48 32.54 -18.67
CA THR A 22 -0.37 33.39 -19.11
C THR A 22 -0.68 34.23 -20.35
N GLN A 23 -1.29 33.61 -21.36
CA GLN A 23 -1.63 34.27 -22.64
C GLN A 23 -3.06 34.82 -22.59
N GLY A 24 -4.01 34.02 -22.10
CA GLY A 24 -5.43 34.39 -22.05
C GLY A 24 -5.81 35.30 -20.89
N LYS A 25 -4.90 35.57 -19.94
CA LYS A 25 -5.13 36.35 -18.71
C LYS A 25 -6.40 35.90 -17.93
N GLU A 26 -6.79 34.63 -18.07
CA GLU A 26 -7.96 34.08 -17.36
C GLU A 26 -7.72 34.08 -15.85
N SER A 27 -8.75 34.46 -15.08
CA SER A 27 -8.66 34.42 -13.63
C SER A 27 -8.65 32.97 -13.09
N VAL A 28 -7.99 32.77 -11.95
CA VAL A 28 -7.96 31.47 -11.25
C VAL A 28 -9.37 30.97 -10.91
N THR A 29 -10.30 31.88 -10.61
CA THR A 29 -11.69 31.56 -10.31
C THR A 29 -12.42 31.01 -11.54
N SER A 30 -12.19 31.59 -12.72
CA SER A 30 -12.73 31.10 -13.99
C SER A 30 -12.21 29.69 -14.30
N LEU A 31 -10.89 29.51 -14.21
CA LEU A 31 -10.22 28.22 -14.43
C LEU A 31 -10.74 27.13 -13.48
N ALA A 32 -10.93 27.46 -12.20
CA ALA A 32 -11.46 26.52 -11.22
C ALA A 32 -12.88 26.03 -11.58
N ARG A 33 -13.75 26.92 -12.06
CA ARG A 33 -15.10 26.57 -12.53
C ARG A 33 -15.04 25.72 -13.80
N ARG A 34 -14.25 26.14 -14.80
CA ARG A 34 -14.12 25.43 -16.08
C ARG A 34 -13.65 23.99 -15.91
N TYR A 35 -12.67 23.75 -15.04
CA TYR A 35 -12.10 22.43 -14.80
C TYR A 35 -12.73 21.68 -13.61
N GLN A 36 -13.79 22.21 -13.00
CA GLN A 36 -14.49 21.59 -11.86
C GLN A 36 -13.56 21.14 -10.71
N VAL A 37 -12.59 21.99 -10.39
CA VAL A 37 -11.60 21.76 -9.33
C VAL A 37 -11.51 22.95 -8.39
N SER A 38 -11.01 22.70 -7.18
CA SER A 38 -10.77 23.79 -6.23
C SER A 38 -9.74 24.80 -6.76
N ARG A 39 -9.86 26.07 -6.35
CA ARG A 39 -8.86 27.11 -6.62
C ARG A 39 -7.45 26.69 -6.16
N VAL A 40 -7.36 25.99 -5.03
CA VAL A 40 -6.10 25.45 -4.49
C VAL A 40 -5.43 24.49 -5.47
N THR A 41 -6.22 23.66 -6.15
CA THR A 41 -5.72 22.73 -7.18
C THR A 41 -5.14 23.48 -8.38
N ILE A 42 -5.81 24.56 -8.82
CA ILE A 42 -5.29 25.43 -9.90
C ILE A 42 -3.99 26.11 -9.47
N TYR A 43 -3.90 26.67 -8.27
CA TYR A 43 -2.66 27.26 -7.76
C TYR A 43 -1.51 26.24 -7.72
N ARG A 44 -1.77 25.00 -7.29
CA ARG A 44 -0.77 23.92 -7.32
C ARG A 44 -0.33 23.58 -8.73
N ALA A 45 -1.27 23.54 -9.69
CA ALA A 45 -0.97 23.30 -11.10
C ALA A 45 -0.11 24.43 -11.69
N LEU A 46 -0.43 25.70 -11.42
CA LEU A 46 0.35 26.85 -11.84
C LEU A 46 1.75 26.87 -11.21
N LYS A 47 1.87 26.55 -9.92
CA LYS A 47 3.16 26.41 -9.23
C LYS A 47 4.03 25.33 -9.88
N ALA A 48 3.44 24.18 -10.22
CA ALA A 48 4.15 23.10 -10.91
C ALA A 48 4.53 23.49 -12.36
N ALA A 49 3.64 24.19 -13.08
CA ALA A 49 3.89 24.67 -14.43
C ALA A 49 5.06 25.66 -14.49
N ARG A 50 5.17 26.59 -13.52
CA ARG A 50 6.32 27.49 -13.36
C ARG A 50 7.64 26.74 -13.22
N ALA A 51 7.63 25.62 -12.52
CA ALA A 51 8.79 24.74 -12.36
C ALA A 51 9.01 23.78 -13.55
N LYS A 52 8.25 23.92 -14.64
CA LYS A 52 8.24 23.00 -15.81
C LYS A 52 7.92 21.54 -15.44
N LEU A 53 7.23 21.32 -14.31
CA LEU A 53 6.85 20.00 -13.79
C LEU A 53 5.43 19.61 -14.23
N LEU A 54 5.19 19.59 -15.54
CA LEU A 54 3.86 19.30 -16.11
C LEU A 54 3.55 17.80 -16.20
N LYS A 55 4.56 16.94 -16.05
CA LYS A 55 4.40 15.48 -16.02
C LYS A 55 3.79 14.98 -14.70
N PRO A 56 3.12 13.81 -14.71
CA PRO A 56 2.73 13.15 -13.47
C PRO A 56 3.97 12.91 -12.59
N GLN A 57 3.89 13.37 -11.35
CA GLN A 57 4.95 13.20 -10.35
C GLN A 57 4.74 11.86 -9.64
N THR A 58 5.82 11.10 -9.45
CA THR A 58 5.79 9.94 -8.56
C THR A 58 5.81 10.42 -7.11
N SER A 59 5.04 9.78 -6.22
CA SER A 59 5.06 10.06 -4.77
C SER A 59 6.33 9.59 -4.05
N THR A 60 7.35 9.17 -4.81
CA THR A 60 8.62 8.68 -4.30
C THR A 60 9.33 9.76 -3.51
N ASN A 61 9.38 9.58 -2.19
CA ASN A 61 10.10 10.50 -1.31
C ASN A 61 11.58 10.13 -1.24
N ASN A 62 12.43 11.02 -1.78
CA ASN A 62 13.89 10.82 -1.83
C ASN A 62 14.53 10.71 -0.44
N ARG A 63 13.88 11.21 0.63
CA ARG A 63 14.34 11.03 2.02
C ARG A 63 14.56 9.56 2.37
N PHE A 64 13.68 8.67 1.92
CA PHE A 64 13.76 7.24 2.23
C PHE A 64 14.71 6.45 1.32
N LYS A 65 15.26 7.08 0.28
CA LYS A 65 16.32 6.48 -0.55
C LYS A 65 17.70 6.56 0.10
N GLN A 66 17.84 7.28 1.21
CA GLN A 66 19.12 7.39 1.93
C GLN A 66 19.50 6.08 2.61
N ALA A 67 20.81 5.78 2.64
CA ALA A 67 21.37 4.59 3.27
C ALA A 67 20.87 4.38 4.71
N LYS A 68 20.69 5.46 5.48
CA LYS A 68 20.11 5.43 6.84
C LYS A 68 18.78 4.67 6.92
N TYR A 69 17.85 4.93 6.00
CA TYR A 69 16.54 4.25 6.00
C TYR A 69 16.64 2.86 5.37
N GLY A 70 17.55 2.68 4.41
CA GLY A 70 17.90 1.36 3.88
C GLY A 70 18.38 0.39 4.96
N MET A 71 19.36 0.81 5.77
CA MET A 71 19.91 0.03 6.89
C MET A 71 18.83 -0.30 7.92
N LYS A 72 18.00 0.67 8.32
CA LYS A 72 16.87 0.41 9.24
C LYS A 72 15.91 -0.65 8.70
N ARG A 73 15.63 -0.62 7.39
CA ARG A 73 14.78 -1.62 6.75
C ARG A 73 15.46 -2.99 6.69
N LEU A 74 16.75 -3.05 6.37
CA LEU A 74 17.53 -4.28 6.35
C LEU A 74 17.50 -4.99 7.71
N VAL A 75 17.80 -4.26 8.80
CA VAL A 75 17.75 -4.83 10.17
C VAL A 75 16.36 -5.41 10.49
N LYS A 76 15.29 -4.73 10.11
CA LYS A 76 13.91 -5.23 10.33
C LYS A 76 13.64 -6.51 9.51
N VAL A 77 14.11 -6.55 8.28
CA VAL A 77 13.94 -7.71 7.38
C VAL A 77 14.75 -8.90 7.90
N GLU A 78 16.03 -8.70 8.24
CA GLU A 78 16.90 -9.73 8.81
C GLU A 78 16.31 -10.34 10.08
N ARG A 79 15.84 -9.49 11.01
CA ARG A 79 15.16 -9.95 12.22
C ARG A 79 13.94 -10.82 11.89
N SER A 80 13.11 -10.39 10.95
CA SER A 80 11.92 -11.15 10.55
C SER A 80 12.25 -12.51 9.92
N ILE A 81 13.34 -12.58 9.14
CA ILE A 81 13.83 -13.83 8.54
C ILE A 81 14.38 -14.75 9.63
N GLN A 82 15.19 -14.23 10.53
CA GLN A 82 15.76 -15.00 11.63
C GLN A 82 14.66 -15.56 12.56
N GLU A 83 13.63 -14.77 12.87
CA GLU A 83 12.49 -15.23 13.65
C GLU A 83 11.71 -16.34 12.93
N LYS A 84 11.51 -16.24 11.61
CA LYS A 84 10.89 -17.30 10.82
C LYS A 84 11.71 -18.59 10.84
N LEU A 85 13.02 -18.50 10.63
CA LEU A 85 13.94 -19.65 10.65
C LEU A 85 13.97 -20.31 12.04
N LYS A 86 14.03 -19.53 13.13
CA LYS A 86 13.96 -20.06 14.49
C LYS A 86 12.64 -20.78 14.78
N LYS A 87 11.51 -20.23 14.32
CA LYS A 87 10.20 -20.89 14.45
C LYS A 87 10.15 -22.20 13.67
N GLN A 88 10.70 -22.23 12.46
CA GLN A 88 10.79 -23.44 11.64
C GLN A 88 11.68 -24.50 12.30
N ALA A 89 12.86 -24.11 12.78
CA ALA A 89 13.76 -25.02 13.51
C ALA A 89 13.09 -25.59 14.77
N LYS A 90 12.41 -24.77 15.59
CA LYS A 90 11.66 -25.23 16.77
C LYS A 90 10.53 -26.22 16.43
N ARG A 91 9.96 -26.11 15.22
CA ARG A 91 8.91 -27.02 14.75
C ARG A 91 9.46 -28.41 14.48
N TYR A 92 10.60 -28.51 13.79
CA TYR A 92 11.13 -29.79 13.31
C TYR A 92 12.19 -30.41 14.24
N ASN A 93 12.98 -29.60 14.95
CA ASN A 93 14.00 -30.09 15.88
C ASN A 93 13.35 -30.38 17.23
N LYS A 94 13.03 -31.65 17.48
CA LYS A 94 12.46 -32.16 18.73
C LYS A 94 13.44 -33.13 19.39
N SER A 95 13.43 -33.19 20.72
CA SER A 95 14.34 -34.06 21.48
C SER A 95 13.92 -35.53 21.48
N TYR A 96 12.61 -35.80 21.42
CA TYR A 96 12.08 -37.16 21.50
C TYR A 96 11.35 -37.58 20.20
N PRO A 97 11.58 -38.80 19.69
CA PRO A 97 10.90 -39.33 18.51
C PRO A 97 9.41 -39.60 18.84
N GLY A 98 8.56 -38.60 18.62
CA GLY A 98 7.13 -38.65 18.93
C GLY A 98 6.48 -37.28 19.05
N GLU A 99 7.26 -36.25 19.39
CA GLU A 99 6.75 -34.86 19.51
C GLU A 99 6.29 -34.24 18.18
N LEU A 100 6.66 -34.85 17.05
CA LEU A 100 6.21 -34.47 15.71
C LEU A 100 4.89 -35.16 15.31
N VAL A 101 4.44 -36.15 16.08
CA VAL A 101 3.22 -36.91 15.81
C VAL A 101 2.04 -36.08 16.29
N HIS A 102 1.41 -35.37 15.34
CA HIS A 102 0.11 -34.75 15.57
C HIS A 102 -0.98 -35.74 15.17
N LEU A 103 -1.62 -36.35 16.17
CA LEU A 103 -2.84 -37.12 15.98
C LEU A 103 -4.02 -36.15 15.98
N ASP A 104 -4.55 -35.85 14.80
CA ASP A 104 -5.82 -35.16 14.68
C ASP A 104 -6.92 -36.16 15.06
N THR A 105 -7.21 -36.28 16.36
CA THR A 105 -8.32 -37.09 16.85
C THR A 105 -9.62 -36.35 16.56
N LYS A 106 -10.01 -36.36 15.28
CA LYS A 106 -11.34 -35.87 14.89
C LYS A 106 -12.37 -36.70 15.62
N ARG A 107 -13.19 -36.02 16.44
CA ARG A 107 -14.29 -36.65 17.15
C ARG A 107 -15.24 -37.25 16.11
N LEU A 108 -15.43 -38.57 16.17
CA LEU A 108 -16.35 -39.25 15.27
C LEU A 108 -17.79 -38.70 15.44
N PRO A 109 -18.60 -38.68 14.37
CA PRO A 109 -20.01 -38.30 14.45
C PRO A 109 -20.78 -39.15 15.46
N LEU A 110 -21.86 -38.58 16.01
CA LEU A 110 -22.78 -39.36 16.85
C LEU A 110 -23.46 -40.44 16.02
N LEU A 111 -23.50 -41.66 16.53
CA LEU A 111 -24.32 -42.72 15.96
C LEU A 111 -25.80 -42.45 16.29
N LYS A 112 -26.70 -42.98 15.45
CA LYS A 112 -28.16 -42.82 15.63
C LYS A 112 -28.58 -43.32 17.02
N GLY A 113 -29.07 -42.42 17.86
CA GLY A 113 -29.52 -42.72 19.23
C GLY A 113 -28.58 -42.28 20.35
N GLN A 114 -27.34 -41.84 20.04
CA GLN A 114 -26.42 -41.31 21.05
C GLN A 114 -26.65 -39.82 21.31
N LYS A 115 -26.56 -39.39 22.58
CA LYS A 115 -26.66 -37.97 22.95
C LYS A 115 -25.26 -37.35 23.12
N ALA A 116 -25.17 -36.04 22.94
CA ALA A 116 -23.90 -35.31 23.05
C ALA A 116 -23.32 -35.31 24.49
N THR A 117 -24.18 -35.56 25.48
CA THR A 117 -23.88 -35.58 26.91
C THR A 117 -23.37 -36.92 27.41
N ASP A 118 -23.56 -37.99 26.64
CA ASP A 118 -23.17 -39.33 27.08
C ASP A 118 -21.64 -39.46 27.03
N LYS A 119 -21.09 -40.16 28.02
CA LYS A 119 -19.66 -40.46 28.07
C LYS A 119 -19.35 -41.38 26.89
N ARG A 120 -18.40 -40.98 26.05
CA ARG A 120 -17.90 -41.82 24.96
C ARG A 120 -16.59 -42.44 25.41
N ASP A 121 -16.44 -43.74 25.21
CA ASP A 121 -15.19 -44.46 25.42
C ASP A 121 -14.12 -44.04 24.40
#